data_AF-A0A920M8X0-F1
#
_entry.id   AF-A0A920M8X0-F1
#
_cell.length_a   1.000
_cell.length_b   1.000
_cell.length_c   1.000
_cell.angle_alpha   90.00
_cell.angle_beta   90.00
_cell.angle_gamma   90.00
#
_symmetry.space_group_name_H-M   'P 1'
#
loop_
_entity.id
_entity.type
_entity.pdbx_description
1 polymer ?
#
loop_
_entity_poly.entity_id
_entity_poly.type
_entity_poly.pdbx_seq_one_letter_code
_entity_poly.pdbx_strand_id
1 'polypeptide(L)'
;MGLGVQVHFDEDNPIHTVHDIMPGNGSSGHIPSGNWYYGTSIAVNPTYRRKGIGSELYLLRKQVCISHNLKGIIAGGVMPGFAKYKEEMTADEYITAVRENVIYDSTLSFQANNGFELVCALPDYIANPEIDNYAALIIWRNLEHKES
;
A
#
# COMPACT_ATOMS: atom_id res chain seq x y z
N MET A 1 -10.57 -5.55 10.37
CA MET A 1 -9.40 -5.15 11.20
C MET A 1 -8.39 -4.48 10.28
N GLY A 2 -7.72 -3.44 10.75
CA GLY A 2 -6.62 -2.80 10.03
C GLY A 2 -5.43 -2.62 10.98
N LEU A 3 -4.23 -2.96 10.52
CA LEU A 3 -2.98 -2.80 11.26
C LEU A 3 -2.03 -1.88 10.49
N GLY A 4 -1.12 -1.24 11.23
CA GLY A 4 -0.05 -0.43 10.67
C GLY A 4 0.80 0.21 11.75
N VAL A 5 1.93 0.76 11.34
CA VAL A 5 2.97 1.28 12.22
C VAL A 5 3.49 2.62 11.71
N GLN A 6 4.05 3.45 12.58
CA GLN A 6 4.75 4.66 12.14
C GLN A 6 6.16 4.29 11.71
N VAL A 7 6.62 4.91 10.62
CA VAL A 7 7.94 4.66 10.03
C VAL A 7 8.54 5.97 9.53
N HIS A 8 9.86 5.97 9.39
CA HIS A 8 10.53 6.89 8.46
C HIS A 8 10.47 6.27 7.08
N PHE A 9 10.19 7.09 6.07
CA PHE A 9 10.15 6.66 4.68
C PHE A 9 10.85 7.68 3.80
N ASP A 10 11.80 7.18 3.01
CA ASP A 10 12.53 7.95 2.01
C ASP A 10 11.82 7.76 0.66
N GLU A 11 11.17 8.83 0.19
CA GLU A 11 10.46 8.80 -1.09
C GLU A 11 11.40 8.75 -2.29
N ASP A 12 12.64 9.22 -2.14
CA ASP A 12 13.64 9.20 -3.21
C ASP A 12 14.25 7.79 -3.36
N ASN A 13 14.20 6.97 -2.29
CA ASN A 13 14.65 5.58 -2.28
C ASN A 13 13.54 4.65 -1.75
N PRO A 14 12.44 4.48 -2.50
CA PRO A 14 11.21 3.91 -1.96
C PRO A 14 11.21 2.37 -1.95
N ILE A 15 12.24 1.71 -2.46
CA ILE A 15 12.32 0.25 -2.59
C ILE A 15 12.61 -0.39 -1.22
N HIS A 16 11.73 -1.29 -0.81
CA HIS A 16 11.84 -2.04 0.44
C HIS A 16 10.99 -3.32 0.35
N THR A 17 11.22 -4.24 1.28
CA THR A 17 10.43 -5.45 1.49
C THR A 17 9.51 -5.30 2.71
N VAL A 18 8.57 -6.24 2.88
CA VAL A 18 7.76 -6.29 4.11
C VAL A 18 8.64 -6.47 5.36
N HIS A 19 9.79 -7.13 5.23
CA HIS A 19 10.68 -7.42 6.35
C HIS A 19 11.55 -6.23 6.76
N ASP A 20 11.83 -5.30 5.85
CA ASP A 20 12.52 -4.05 6.18
C ASP A 20 11.65 -3.16 7.09
N ILE A 21 10.32 -3.23 6.89
CA ILE A 21 9.34 -2.50 7.72
C ILE A 21 8.96 -3.30 8.97
N MET A 22 8.71 -4.59 8.82
CA MET A 22 8.31 -5.50 9.91
C MET A 22 9.27 -6.70 9.97
N PRO A 23 10.35 -6.62 10.76
CA PRO A 23 11.42 -7.61 10.75
C PRO A 23 11.01 -9.01 11.22
N GLY A 24 9.86 -9.17 11.89
CA GLY A 24 9.39 -10.48 12.38
C GLY A 24 10.24 -11.08 13.51
N ASN A 25 11.17 -10.30 14.09
CA ASN A 25 12.09 -10.71 15.15
C ASN A 25 11.58 -10.37 16.57
N GLY A 26 10.27 -10.16 16.73
CA GLY A 26 9.64 -9.70 17.97
C GLY A 26 9.49 -8.18 18.08
N SER A 27 10.15 -7.40 17.23
CA SER A 27 9.85 -5.97 17.05
C SER A 27 8.63 -5.79 16.15
N SER A 28 7.79 -4.80 16.48
CA SER A 28 6.67 -4.40 15.62
C SER A 28 7.12 -3.60 14.38
N GLY A 29 8.37 -3.09 14.38
CA GLY A 29 8.83 -2.12 13.37
C GLY A 29 8.30 -0.70 13.60
N HIS A 30 7.54 -0.47 14.68
CA HIS A 30 6.98 0.84 14.98
C HIS A 30 8.02 1.84 15.49
N ILE A 31 8.10 2.98 14.81
CA ILE A 31 8.98 4.11 15.15
C ILE A 31 8.09 5.30 15.53
N PRO A 32 7.93 5.64 16.83
CA PRO A 32 7.05 6.73 17.27
C PRO A 32 7.40 8.13 16.76
N SER A 33 8.64 8.31 16.26
CA SER A 33 9.08 9.55 15.62
C SER A 33 8.88 9.55 14.09
N GLY A 34 8.38 8.45 13.53
CA GLY A 34 8.11 8.29 12.11
C GLY A 34 7.00 9.23 11.65
N ASN A 35 7.22 9.91 10.53
CA ASN A 35 6.28 10.87 9.94
C ASN A 35 5.33 10.23 8.92
N TRP A 36 5.46 8.94 8.64
CA TRP A 36 4.57 8.17 7.76
C TRP A 36 3.88 7.04 8.50
N TYR A 37 2.68 6.67 8.04
CA TYR A 37 1.98 5.47 8.49
C TYR A 37 2.13 4.35 7.46
N TYR A 38 2.74 3.23 7.84
CA TYR A 38 2.82 2.04 7.01
C TYR A 38 1.64 1.09 7.27
N GLY A 39 0.76 0.92 6.30
CA GLY A 39 -0.41 0.05 6.38
C GLY A 39 -0.06 -1.40 6.06
N THR A 40 -0.12 -2.28 7.05
CA THR A 40 0.36 -3.67 6.92
C THR A 40 -0.73 -4.63 6.49
N SER A 41 -1.97 -4.38 6.93
CA SER A 41 -3.13 -5.16 6.48
C SER A 41 -4.43 -4.37 6.60
N ILE A 42 -5.37 -4.62 5.69
CA ILE A 42 -6.79 -4.37 5.89
C ILE A 42 -7.53 -5.64 5.47
N ALA A 43 -8.40 -6.12 6.35
CA ALA A 43 -9.22 -7.29 6.06
C ALA A 43 -10.70 -6.97 6.31
N VAL A 44 -11.51 -7.21 5.28
CA VAL A 44 -12.96 -7.21 5.33
C VAL A 44 -13.43 -8.65 5.14
N ASN A 45 -14.30 -9.11 6.03
CA ASN A 45 -14.88 -10.44 5.96
C ASN A 45 -15.54 -10.67 4.58
N PRO A 46 -15.29 -11.82 3.90
CA PRO A 46 -15.81 -12.10 2.56
C PRO A 46 -17.31 -11.87 2.40
N THR A 47 -18.11 -12.27 3.39
CA THR A 47 -19.58 -12.14 3.42
C THR A 47 -20.05 -10.67 3.46
N TYR A 48 -19.16 -9.74 3.80
CA TYR A 48 -19.45 -8.32 3.93
C TYR A 48 -18.72 -7.46 2.88
N ARG A 49 -18.07 -8.08 1.89
CA ARG A 49 -17.47 -7.36 0.75
C ARG A 49 -18.57 -6.69 -0.08
N ARG A 50 -18.19 -5.64 -0.85
CA ARG A 50 -19.09 -4.82 -1.69
C ARG A 50 -20.19 -4.06 -0.94
N LYS A 51 -20.06 -3.89 0.39
CA LYS A 51 -20.95 -3.06 1.21
C LYS A 51 -20.33 -1.72 1.65
N GLY A 52 -19.27 -1.26 0.98
CA GLY A 52 -18.57 -0.01 1.32
C GLY A 52 -17.65 -0.04 2.55
N ILE A 53 -17.69 -1.10 3.37
CA ILE A 53 -16.91 -1.24 4.62
C ILE A 53 -15.41 -1.04 4.40
N GLY A 54 -14.86 -1.52 3.28
CA GLY A 54 -13.45 -1.31 2.95
C GLY A 54 -13.10 0.17 2.87
N SER A 55 -13.90 0.95 2.14
CA SER A 55 -13.71 2.40 2.00
C SER A 55 -13.85 3.12 3.33
N GLU A 56 -14.82 2.72 4.16
CA GLU A 56 -14.99 3.29 5.51
C GLU A 56 -13.76 3.02 6.41
N LEU A 57 -13.21 1.81 6.37
CA LEU A 57 -11.97 1.50 7.09
C LEU A 57 -10.78 2.35 6.61
N TYR A 58 -10.69 2.63 5.31
CA TYR A 58 -9.67 3.53 4.78
C TYR A 58 -9.90 4.98 5.22
N LEU A 59 -11.15 5.46 5.25
CA LEU A 59 -11.47 6.78 5.79
C LEU A 59 -11.04 6.91 7.25
N LEU A 60 -11.36 5.94 8.10
CA LEU A 60 -10.94 5.92 9.50
C LEU A 60 -9.41 5.90 9.64
N ARG A 61 -8.71 5.12 8.82
CA ARG A 61 -7.24 5.09 8.81
C ARG A 61 -6.63 6.43 8.41
N LYS A 62 -7.22 7.12 7.43
CA LYS A 62 -6.78 8.46 7.02
C LYS A 62 -7.00 9.49 8.13
N GLN A 63 -8.13 9.40 8.84
CA GLN A 63 -8.40 10.28 10.00
C GLN A 63 -7.35 10.10 11.11
N VAL A 64 -6.86 8.88 11.34
CA VAL A 64 -5.73 8.65 12.26
C VAL A 64 -4.48 9.38 11.77
N CYS A 65 -4.15 9.27 10.49
CA CYS A 65 -2.98 9.96 9.93
C CYS A 65 -3.09 11.49 10.04
N ILE A 66 -4.27 12.05 9.76
CA ILE A 66 -4.56 13.48 9.89
C ILE A 66 -4.42 13.92 11.35
N SER A 67 -5.04 13.21 12.28
CA SER A 67 -5.04 13.55 13.71
C SER A 67 -3.65 13.53 14.34
N HIS A 68 -2.76 12.68 13.81
CA HIS A 68 -1.37 12.58 14.25
C HIS A 68 -0.39 13.43 13.41
N ASN A 69 -0.90 14.28 12.50
CA ASN A 69 -0.11 15.10 11.57
C ASN A 69 0.92 14.29 10.76
N LEU A 70 0.59 13.05 10.39
CA LEU A 70 1.45 12.22 9.54
C LEU A 70 1.37 12.70 8.08
N LYS A 71 2.45 12.51 7.32
CA LYS A 71 2.56 12.84 5.89
C LYS A 71 1.59 12.05 5.01
N GLY A 72 1.21 10.85 5.44
CA GLY A 72 0.31 9.99 4.69
C GLY A 72 0.37 8.53 5.09
N ILE A 73 -0.17 7.68 4.21
CA ILE A 73 -0.18 6.23 4.32
C ILE A 73 0.64 5.63 3.18
N ILE A 74 1.50 4.67 3.51
CA ILE A 74 2.25 3.86 2.54
C ILE A 74 1.88 2.40 2.74
N ALA A 75 1.83 1.62 1.66
CA ALA A 75 1.70 0.16 1.73
C ALA A 75 2.25 -0.51 0.47
N GLY A 76 2.55 -1.81 0.58
CA GLY A 76 2.68 -2.71 -0.57
C GLY A 76 1.32 -3.34 -0.90
N GLY A 77 0.73 -2.92 -2.02
CA GLY A 77 -0.52 -3.46 -2.57
C GLY A 77 -0.28 -4.75 -3.35
N VAL A 78 -1.09 -5.77 -3.08
CA VAL A 78 -1.08 -7.01 -3.87
C VAL A 78 -1.59 -6.76 -5.29
N MET A 79 -1.04 -7.47 -6.27
CA MET A 79 -1.34 -7.32 -7.69
C MET A 79 -1.92 -8.62 -8.27
N PRO A 80 -3.12 -9.06 -7.86
CA PRO A 80 -3.67 -10.36 -8.23
C PRO A 80 -3.82 -10.58 -9.74
N GLY A 81 -3.92 -9.52 -10.55
CA GLY A 81 -3.98 -9.62 -12.00
C GLY A 81 -2.63 -9.77 -12.69
N PHE A 82 -1.51 -9.44 -12.03
CA PHE A 82 -0.19 -9.35 -12.68
C PHE A 82 0.31 -10.70 -13.22
N ALA A 83 -0.04 -11.81 -12.58
CA ALA A 83 0.31 -13.16 -13.03
C ALA A 83 -0.09 -13.45 -14.48
N LYS A 84 -1.12 -12.76 -15.02
CA LYS A 84 -1.58 -12.89 -16.40
C LYS A 84 -0.76 -12.11 -17.42
N TYR A 85 0.00 -11.11 -16.97
CA TYR A 85 0.71 -10.16 -17.82
C TYR A 85 2.23 -10.21 -17.65
N LYS A 86 2.74 -10.98 -16.69
CA LYS A 86 4.17 -11.02 -16.31
C LYS A 86 5.12 -11.46 -17.44
N GLU A 87 4.61 -12.19 -18.43
CA GLU A 87 5.38 -12.59 -19.62
C GLU A 87 5.33 -11.53 -20.74
N GLU A 88 4.44 -10.54 -20.63
CA GLU A 88 4.16 -9.54 -21.66
C GLU A 88 4.69 -8.15 -21.29
N MET A 89 4.76 -7.84 -20.00
CA MET A 89 5.20 -6.55 -19.46
C MET A 89 5.83 -6.68 -18.08
N THR A 90 6.65 -5.71 -17.72
CA THR A 90 7.23 -5.57 -16.39
C THR A 90 6.16 -5.20 -15.34
N ALA A 91 6.48 -5.39 -14.06
CA ALA A 91 5.59 -5.00 -12.97
C ALA A 91 5.30 -3.47 -12.96
N ASP A 92 6.29 -2.64 -13.27
CA ASP A 92 6.12 -1.19 -13.36
C ASP A 92 5.23 -0.77 -14.55
N GLU A 93 5.38 -1.43 -15.70
CA GLU A 93 4.50 -1.22 -16.85
C GLU A 93 3.06 -1.65 -16.54
N TYR A 94 2.89 -2.76 -15.82
CA TYR A 94 1.58 -3.22 -15.35
C TYR A 94 0.93 -2.21 -14.40
N ILE A 95 1.66 -1.73 -13.39
CA ILE A 95 1.18 -0.71 -12.45
C ILE A 95 0.80 0.57 -13.20
N THR A 96 1.61 0.98 -14.17
CA THR A 96 1.32 2.13 -15.03
C THR A 96 0.05 1.91 -15.84
N ALA A 97 -0.12 0.75 -16.48
CA ALA A 97 -1.32 0.42 -17.24
C ALA A 97 -2.58 0.41 -16.36
N VAL A 98 -2.48 0.00 -15.10
CA VAL A 98 -3.60 0.10 -14.16
C VAL A 98 -3.88 1.55 -13.75
N ARG A 99 -2.84 2.34 -13.47
CA ARG A 99 -2.96 3.77 -13.15
C ARG A 99 -3.64 4.55 -14.28
N GLU A 100 -3.33 4.23 -15.53
CA GLU A 100 -3.93 4.83 -16.72
C GLU A 100 -5.29 4.21 -17.12
N ASN A 101 -5.84 3.30 -16.30
CA ASN A 101 -7.10 2.59 -16.54
C ASN A 101 -7.13 1.73 -17.83
N VAL A 102 -5.97 1.33 -18.35
CA VAL A 102 -5.84 0.39 -19.48
C VAL A 102 -6.09 -1.04 -19.02
N ILE A 103 -5.61 -1.39 -17.82
CA ILE A 103 -5.81 -2.70 -17.19
C ILE A 103 -6.62 -2.53 -15.91
N TYR A 104 -7.59 -3.40 -15.70
CA TYR A 104 -8.30 -3.49 -14.43
C TYR A 104 -7.65 -4.52 -13.51
N ASP A 105 -7.02 -4.06 -12.42
CA ASP A 105 -6.67 -4.89 -11.27
C ASP A 105 -7.63 -4.61 -10.10
N SER A 106 -8.21 -5.65 -9.52
CA SER A 106 -9.23 -5.47 -8.48
C SER A 106 -8.72 -4.83 -7.19
N THR A 107 -7.44 -5.00 -6.85
CA THR A 107 -6.84 -4.40 -5.66
C THR A 107 -6.34 -3.00 -5.96
N LEU A 108 -5.51 -2.83 -6.97
CA LEU A 108 -4.91 -1.53 -7.27
C LEU A 108 -5.97 -0.50 -7.69
N SER A 109 -6.96 -0.90 -8.49
CA SER A 109 -8.07 0.00 -8.86
C SER A 109 -8.88 0.41 -7.64
N PHE A 110 -9.07 -0.49 -6.66
CA PHE A 110 -9.73 -0.14 -5.40
C PHE A 110 -8.91 0.87 -4.59
N GLN A 111 -7.59 0.72 -4.52
CA GLN A 111 -6.72 1.67 -3.82
C GLN A 111 -6.72 3.04 -4.51
N ALA A 112 -6.61 3.07 -5.84
CA ALA A 112 -6.70 4.28 -6.65
C ALA A 112 -8.04 5.01 -6.44
N ASN A 113 -9.16 4.28 -6.41
CA ASN A 113 -10.48 4.84 -6.09
C ASN A 113 -10.59 5.36 -4.64
N ASN A 114 -9.75 4.86 -3.73
CA ASN A 114 -9.58 5.42 -2.39
C ASN A 114 -8.51 6.51 -2.33
N GLY A 115 -8.09 7.08 -3.47
CA GLY A 115 -7.16 8.21 -3.55
C GLY A 115 -5.70 7.85 -3.28
N PHE A 116 -5.32 6.58 -3.37
CA PHE A 116 -3.91 6.20 -3.35
C PHE A 116 -3.28 6.38 -4.74
N GLU A 117 -2.09 6.96 -4.77
CA GLU A 117 -1.19 6.96 -5.91
C GLU A 117 -0.59 5.56 -6.07
N LEU A 118 -0.58 5.04 -7.31
CA LEU A 118 0.17 3.84 -7.67
C LEU A 118 1.55 4.29 -8.17
N VAL A 119 2.61 3.98 -7.41
CA VAL A 119 3.92 4.62 -7.57
C VAL A 119 4.85 3.77 -8.46
N CYS A 120 5.32 2.64 -7.95
CA CYS A 120 6.26 1.74 -8.63
C CYS A 120 6.12 0.30 -8.11
N ALA A 121 6.79 -0.63 -8.76
CA ALA A 121 6.92 -2.00 -8.28
C ALA A 121 7.90 -2.08 -7.10
N LEU A 122 7.59 -2.97 -6.15
CA LEU A 122 8.46 -3.37 -5.05
C LEU A 122 8.90 -4.82 -5.32
N PRO A 123 10.15 -5.06 -5.77
CA PRO A 123 10.69 -6.40 -5.98
C PRO A 123 10.90 -7.12 -4.65
N ASP A 124 10.72 -8.45 -4.67
CA ASP A 124 10.92 -9.33 -3.50
C ASP A 124 10.20 -8.85 -2.23
N TYR A 125 9.09 -8.14 -2.40
CA TYR A 125 8.39 -7.47 -1.31
C TYR A 125 7.84 -8.47 -0.31
N ILE A 126 7.24 -9.55 -0.82
CA ILE A 126 6.73 -10.67 -0.04
C ILE A 126 6.75 -11.94 -0.89
N ALA A 127 6.98 -13.10 -0.27
CA ALA A 127 6.95 -14.38 -0.96
C ALA A 127 5.57 -14.62 -1.60
N ASN A 128 5.51 -14.48 -2.92
CA ASN A 128 4.34 -14.75 -3.73
C ASN A 128 4.79 -15.14 -5.15
N PRO A 129 5.09 -16.44 -5.38
CA PRO A 129 5.64 -16.91 -6.64
C PRO A 129 4.71 -16.72 -7.85
N GLU A 130 3.41 -16.52 -7.65
CA GLU A 130 2.47 -16.29 -8.75
C GLU A 130 2.76 -14.97 -9.48
N ILE A 131 3.26 -13.98 -8.75
CA ILE A 131 3.54 -12.62 -9.22
C ILE A 131 5.01 -12.26 -9.07
N ASP A 132 5.88 -13.27 -9.05
CA ASP A 132 7.34 -13.13 -8.93
C ASP A 132 7.76 -12.27 -7.72
N ASN A 133 7.05 -12.42 -6.60
CA ASN A 133 7.25 -11.71 -5.33
C ASN A 133 7.06 -10.19 -5.37
N TYR A 134 6.51 -9.64 -6.46
CA TYR A 134 6.26 -8.20 -6.55
C TYR A 134 5.06 -7.73 -5.73
N ALA A 135 5.11 -6.47 -5.29
CA ALA A 135 3.95 -5.70 -4.88
C ALA A 135 3.96 -4.32 -5.56
N ALA A 136 2.85 -3.60 -5.53
CA ALA A 136 2.80 -2.20 -5.93
C ALA A 136 2.99 -1.30 -4.71
N LEU A 137 3.94 -0.37 -4.76
CA LEU A 137 3.99 0.72 -3.80
C LEU A 137 2.78 1.63 -4.01
N ILE A 138 1.98 1.81 -2.97
CA ILE A 138 0.84 2.73 -2.96
C ILE A 138 1.00 3.78 -1.87
N ILE A 139 0.71 5.04 -2.22
CA ILE A 139 0.84 6.17 -1.29
C ILE A 139 -0.45 6.98 -1.28
N TRP A 140 -1.02 7.20 -0.10
CA TRP A 140 -2.03 8.23 0.10
C TRP A 140 -1.42 9.39 0.85
N ARG A 141 -1.46 10.59 0.25
CA ARG A 141 -0.89 11.80 0.83
C ARG A 141 -1.91 12.53 1.68
N ASN A 142 -1.49 12.91 2.89
CA ASN A 142 -2.30 13.76 3.76
C ASN A 142 -2.13 15.23 3.35
N LEU A 143 -3.14 15.78 2.66
CA LEU A 143 -3.14 17.18 2.23
C LEU A 143 -3.24 18.18 3.39
N GLU A 144 -3.61 17.73 4.59
CA GLU A 144 -3.69 18.55 5.80
C GLU A 144 -2.38 18.55 6.61
N HIS A 145 -1.36 17.82 6.16
CA HIS A 145 -0.07 17.77 6.84
C HIS A 145 0.55 19.18 6.91
N LYS A 146 1.04 19.54 8.10
CA LYS A 146 1.76 20.80 8.34
C LYS A 146 3.20 20.48 8.63
N GLU A 147 4.10 21.04 7.82
CA GLU A 147 5.53 21.03 8.12
C GLU A 147 5.78 21.79 9.42
N SER A 148 6.56 21.17 10.31
CA SER A 148 6.92 21.67 11.63
C SER A 148 8.35 22.19 11.64
#